data_AF-F6SSW7-F1
#
_entry.id   AF-F6SSW7-F1
#
_cell.length_a   1.000
_cell.length_b   1.000
_cell.length_c   1.000
_cell.angle_alpha   90.00
_cell.angle_beta   90.00
_cell.angle_gamma   90.00
#
_symmetry.space_group_name_H-M   'P 1'
#
loop_
_entity.id
_entity.type
_entity.pdbx_description
1 polymer ?
#
loop_
_entity_poly.entity_id
_entity_poly.type
_entity_poly.pdbx_seq_one_letter_code
_entity_poly.pdbx_strand_id
1 'polypeptide(L)'
;MAAPGVLLVMGVSGSGKSTVGALLASQLGWKFYDADDYHSEENRMKMAKGIPLNDQDRIPWLCSLHDILVREVASGQQVVLACSALKKMYRDILIRGKEGAPLKRDESGKEEKPAELQLLVVHLSGSFEVISGRLLKRKGHFMPPELLQSQFDTLEPPSAPENFIQVSVEKNLAEIIATIMETLK
;
A
#
# COMPACT_ATOMS: atom_id res chain seq x y z
N MET A 1 -19.33 -11.66 -5.59
CA MET A 1 -18.32 -12.02 -4.57
C MET A 1 -18.53 -11.09 -3.37
N ALA A 2 -18.20 -11.50 -2.14
CA ALA A 2 -18.24 -10.56 -1.01
C ALA A 2 -17.22 -9.44 -1.27
N ALA A 3 -17.59 -8.18 -1.04
CA ALA A 3 -16.66 -7.07 -1.19
C ALA A 3 -15.47 -7.26 -0.24
N PRO A 4 -14.23 -7.00 -0.67
CA PRO A 4 -13.07 -7.12 0.22
C PRO A 4 -13.23 -6.15 1.39
N GLY A 5 -12.79 -6.56 2.58
CA GLY A 5 -12.78 -5.66 3.74
C GLY A 5 -11.80 -4.50 3.55
N VAL A 6 -10.76 -4.70 2.75
CA VAL A 6 -9.70 -3.71 2.49
C VAL A 6 -9.30 -3.68 1.01
N LEU A 7 -9.21 -2.47 0.45
CA LEU A 7 -8.60 -2.18 -0.84
C LEU A 7 -7.27 -1.47 -0.63
N LEU A 8 -6.17 -2.11 -0.98
CA LEU A 8 -4.82 -1.55 -0.89
C LEU A 8 -4.42 -0.92 -2.22
N VAL A 9 -4.33 0.41 -2.30
CA VAL A 9 -3.79 1.12 -3.47
C VAL A 9 -2.27 1.24 -3.33
N MET A 10 -1.54 0.39 -4.06
CA MET A 10 -0.08 0.28 -4.00
C MET A 10 0.64 0.74 -5.26
N GLY A 11 1.96 0.95 -5.11
CA GLY A 11 2.86 1.39 -6.17
C GLY A 11 3.93 2.34 -5.63
N VAL A 12 4.94 2.62 -6.45
CA VAL A 12 6.04 3.53 -6.10
C VAL A 12 5.55 4.96 -5.82
N SER A 13 6.32 5.76 -5.11
CA SER A 13 6.03 7.18 -4.93
C SER A 13 5.95 7.90 -6.28
N GLY A 14 4.97 8.79 -6.43
CA GLY A 14 4.63 9.42 -7.70
C GLY A 14 3.62 8.65 -8.57
N SER A 15 3.23 7.41 -8.22
CA SER A 15 2.23 6.65 -8.98
C SER A 15 0.80 7.18 -8.85
N GLY A 16 0.51 8.00 -7.83
CA GLY A 16 -0.80 8.61 -7.60
C GLY A 16 -1.69 7.90 -6.58
N LYS A 17 -1.12 7.01 -5.74
CA LYS A 17 -1.86 6.24 -4.71
C LYS A 17 -2.85 7.06 -3.90
N SER A 18 -2.43 8.16 -3.29
CA SER A 18 -3.28 9.00 -2.42
C SER A 18 -4.47 9.58 -3.19
N THR A 19 -4.23 10.08 -4.40
CA THR A 19 -5.29 10.64 -5.26
C THR A 19 -6.29 9.57 -5.68
N VAL A 20 -5.80 8.42 -6.16
CA VAL A 20 -6.66 7.31 -6.60
C VAL A 20 -7.43 6.73 -5.40
N GLY A 21 -6.76 6.50 -4.28
CA GLY A 21 -7.36 5.94 -3.07
C GLY A 21 -8.44 6.83 -2.47
N ALA A 22 -8.20 8.15 -2.37
CA ALA A 22 -9.19 9.09 -1.86
C ALA A 22 -10.44 9.14 -2.75
N LEU A 23 -10.27 9.10 -4.08
CA LEU A 23 -11.39 9.09 -5.01
C LEU A 23 -12.17 7.77 -4.98
N LEU A 24 -11.50 6.62 -4.91
CA LEU A 24 -12.15 5.32 -4.76
C LEU A 24 -12.96 5.26 -3.47
N ALA A 25 -12.37 5.69 -2.35
CA ALA A 25 -13.05 5.74 -1.07
C ALA A 25 -14.31 6.61 -1.13
N SER A 26 -14.21 7.80 -1.73
CA SER A 26 -15.34 8.70 -1.91
C SER A 26 -16.45 8.09 -2.78
N GLN A 27 -16.12 7.35 -3.83
CA GLN A 27 -17.11 6.73 -4.71
C GLN A 27 -17.76 5.48 -4.11
N LEU A 28 -17.00 4.71 -3.33
CA LEU A 28 -17.47 3.49 -2.67
C LEU A 28 -18.16 3.76 -1.33
N GLY A 29 -18.01 4.97 -0.76
CA GLY A 29 -18.46 5.29 0.58
C GLY A 29 -17.61 4.61 1.67
N TRP A 30 -16.35 4.31 1.37
CA TRP A 30 -15.42 3.62 2.27
C TRP A 30 -14.54 4.61 3.02
N LYS A 31 -13.93 4.19 4.13
CA LYS A 31 -12.95 5.03 4.83
C LYS A 31 -11.63 5.05 4.06
N PHE A 32 -11.03 6.23 3.95
CA PHE A 32 -9.72 6.42 3.35
C PHE A 32 -8.64 6.62 4.41
N TYR A 33 -7.51 5.94 4.23
CA TYR A 33 -6.29 6.16 4.99
C TYR A 33 -5.10 6.32 4.03
N ASP A 34 -4.29 7.35 4.26
CA ASP A 34 -2.96 7.46 3.65
C ASP A 34 -1.91 6.94 4.62
N ALA A 35 -1.19 5.90 4.23
CA ALA A 35 -0.22 5.25 5.10
C ALA A 35 0.95 6.15 5.47
N ASP A 36 1.27 7.15 4.64
CA ASP A 36 2.38 8.07 4.89
C ASP A 36 2.12 8.94 6.14
N ASP A 37 0.85 9.19 6.49
CA ASP A 37 0.43 9.93 7.70
C ASP A 37 0.78 9.19 9.00
N TYR A 38 0.95 7.87 8.93
CA TYR A 38 1.17 6.99 10.08
C TYR A 38 2.64 6.67 10.34
N HIS A 39 3.56 7.24 9.56
CA HIS A 39 4.98 7.08 9.86
C HIS A 39 5.36 7.70 11.22
N SER A 40 6.34 7.09 11.88
CA SER A 40 6.99 7.71 13.04
C SER A 40 7.73 8.98 12.62
N GLU A 41 7.99 9.85 13.58
CA GLU A 41 8.78 11.05 13.33
C GLU A 41 10.19 10.71 12.85
N GLU A 42 10.80 9.65 13.40
CA GLU A 42 12.11 9.15 12.95
C GLU A 42 12.08 8.75 11.46
N ASN A 43 11.06 8.02 11.02
CA ASN A 43 10.91 7.61 9.63
C ASN A 43 10.74 8.81 8.71
N ARG A 44 9.91 9.79 9.11
CA ARG A 44 9.75 11.05 8.38
C ARG A 44 11.08 11.79 8.26
N MET A 45 11.86 11.88 9.33
CA MET A 45 13.19 12.53 9.30
C MET A 45 14.18 11.81 8.38
N LYS A 46 14.21 10.46 8.38
CA LYS A 46 15.07 9.69 7.46
C LYS A 46 14.71 9.99 6.00
N MET A 47 13.42 9.91 5.66
CA MET A 47 12.95 10.19 4.30
C MET A 47 13.17 11.66 3.89
N ALA A 48 12.98 12.61 4.81
CA ALA A 48 13.25 14.03 4.56
C ALA A 48 14.73 14.31 4.24
N LYS A 49 15.65 13.48 4.75
CA LYS A 49 17.08 13.51 4.43
C LYS A 49 17.44 12.72 3.16
N GLY A 50 16.44 12.17 2.44
CA GLY A 50 16.66 11.31 1.27
C GLY A 50 17.19 9.92 1.63
N ILE A 51 17.16 9.53 2.91
CA ILE A 51 17.62 8.22 3.36
C ILE A 51 16.45 7.22 3.20
N PRO A 52 16.60 6.16 2.39
CA PRO A 52 15.56 5.16 2.25
C PRO A 52 15.37 4.41 3.57
N LEU A 53 14.11 4.17 3.95
CA LEU A 53 13.79 3.29 5.07
C LEU A 53 14.21 1.84 4.75
N ASN A 54 14.55 1.07 5.77
CA ASN A 54 14.79 -0.37 5.68
C ASN A 54 13.59 -1.18 6.23
N ASP A 55 13.75 -2.50 6.37
CA ASP A 55 12.66 -3.37 6.84
C ASP A 55 12.36 -3.16 8.32
N GLN A 56 13.37 -2.92 9.15
CA GLN A 56 13.21 -2.64 10.60
C GLN A 56 12.46 -1.33 10.84
N ASP A 57 12.67 -0.33 9.98
CA ASP A 57 11.93 0.93 10.02
C ASP A 57 10.45 0.75 9.64
N ARG A 58 10.17 -0.13 8.66
CA ARG A 58 8.83 -0.31 8.10
C ARG A 58 7.95 -1.28 8.87
N ILE A 59 8.50 -2.33 9.48
CA ILE A 59 7.71 -3.37 10.16
C ILE A 59 6.80 -2.77 11.26
N PRO A 60 7.27 -1.91 12.19
CA PRO A 60 6.40 -1.34 13.21
C PRO A 60 5.27 -0.48 12.62
N TRP A 61 5.60 0.29 11.58
CA TRP A 61 4.63 1.11 10.84
C TRP A 61 3.56 0.25 10.17
N LEU A 62 3.94 -0.82 9.46
CA LEU A 62 3.00 -1.76 8.83
C LEU A 62 2.11 -2.48 9.85
N CYS A 63 2.65 -2.84 11.03
CA CYS A 63 1.86 -3.42 12.11
C CYS A 63 0.81 -2.43 12.63
N SER A 64 1.17 -1.14 12.80
CA SER A 64 0.20 -0.13 13.22
C SER A 64 -0.93 0.07 12.20
N LEU A 65 -0.61 -0.03 10.91
CA LEU A 65 -1.61 0.01 9.84
C LEU A 65 -2.51 -1.22 9.88
N HIS A 66 -1.95 -2.41 10.09
CA HIS A 66 -2.73 -3.64 10.29
C HIS A 66 -3.74 -3.48 11.43
N ASP A 67 -3.32 -2.98 12.59
CA ASP A 67 -4.20 -2.78 13.75
C ASP A 67 -5.37 -1.81 13.42
N ILE A 68 -5.11 -0.76 12.64
CA ILE A 68 -6.14 0.14 12.13
C ILE A 68 -7.10 -0.62 11.21
N LEU A 69 -6.59 -1.37 10.23
CA LEU A 69 -7.41 -2.12 9.28
C LEU A 69 -8.32 -3.13 10.00
N VAL A 70 -7.77 -3.90 10.94
CA VAL A 70 -8.54 -4.86 11.75
C VAL A 70 -9.65 -4.16 12.52
N ARG A 71 -9.35 -3.04 13.19
CA ARG A 71 -10.35 -2.30 13.98
C ARG A 71 -11.50 -1.80 13.11
N GLU A 72 -11.19 -1.22 11.94
CA GLU A 72 -12.21 -0.69 11.04
C GLU A 72 -13.09 -1.82 10.48
N VAL A 73 -12.49 -2.90 10.00
CA VAL A 73 -13.23 -4.06 9.46
C VAL A 73 -14.08 -4.73 10.54
N ALA A 74 -13.58 -4.86 11.77
CA ALA A 74 -14.35 -5.38 12.90
C ALA A 74 -15.54 -4.49 13.27
N SER A 75 -15.48 -3.19 12.98
CA SER A 75 -16.60 -2.25 13.14
C SER A 75 -17.59 -2.26 11.96
N GLY A 76 -17.42 -3.17 11.00
CA GLY A 76 -18.26 -3.29 9.80
C GLY A 76 -17.95 -2.27 8.72
N GLN A 77 -16.80 -1.58 8.78
CA GLN A 77 -16.37 -0.61 7.78
C GLN A 77 -15.46 -1.28 6.74
N GLN A 78 -15.59 -0.88 5.48
CA GLN A 78 -14.58 -1.15 4.46
C GLN A 78 -13.57 -0.01 4.36
N VAL A 79 -12.35 -0.35 3.98
CA VAL A 79 -11.22 0.59 3.97
C VAL A 79 -10.53 0.63 2.61
N VAL A 80 -10.17 1.82 2.16
CA VAL A 80 -9.19 2.05 1.11
C VAL A 80 -7.91 2.58 1.76
N LEU A 81 -6.80 1.86 1.60
CA LEU A 81 -5.49 2.23 2.13
C LEU A 81 -4.56 2.58 0.97
N ALA A 82 -4.06 3.83 0.91
CA ALA A 82 -2.93 4.17 0.05
C ALA A 82 -1.62 3.82 0.77
N CYS A 83 -0.86 2.84 0.27
CA CYS A 83 0.40 2.42 0.89
C CYS A 83 1.36 1.87 -0.16
N SER A 84 2.65 2.17 -0.06
CA SER A 84 3.64 1.68 -1.02
C SER A 84 3.71 0.16 -1.09
N ALA A 85 3.69 -0.52 0.08
CA ALA A 85 3.62 -1.98 0.25
C ALA A 85 4.42 -2.79 -0.81
N LEU A 86 5.64 -2.33 -1.09
CA LEU A 86 6.43 -2.73 -2.25
C LEU A 86 6.86 -4.21 -2.23
N LYS A 87 7.16 -4.77 -1.05
CA LYS A 87 7.51 -6.18 -0.88
C LYS A 87 6.28 -7.03 -0.54
N LYS A 88 6.27 -8.30 -0.95
CA LYS A 88 5.22 -9.27 -0.58
C LYS A 88 5.09 -9.37 0.93
N MET A 89 6.21 -9.44 1.64
CA MET A 89 6.25 -9.46 3.11
C MET A 89 5.48 -8.28 3.73
N TYR A 90 5.54 -7.09 3.13
CA TYR A 90 4.80 -5.95 3.67
C TYR A 90 3.30 -6.12 3.53
N ARG A 91 2.85 -6.70 2.41
CA ARG A 91 1.45 -7.03 2.17
C ARG A 91 0.98 -8.13 3.11
N ASP A 92 1.81 -9.15 3.35
CA ASP A 92 1.54 -10.20 4.34
C ASP A 92 1.40 -9.61 5.76
N ILE A 93 2.22 -8.63 6.16
CA ILE A 93 2.08 -7.93 7.45
C ILE A 93 0.76 -7.16 7.52
N LEU A 94 0.33 -6.50 6.45
CA LEU A 94 -0.97 -5.81 6.44
C LEU A 94 -2.15 -6.78 6.62
N ILE A 95 -2.01 -8.03 6.15
CA ILE A 95 -3.06 -9.06 6.24
C ILE A 95 -3.04 -9.77 7.61
N ARG A 96 -1.85 -10.10 8.14
CA ARG A 96 -1.66 -11.02 9.28
C ARG A 96 -1.01 -10.36 10.51
N GLY A 97 -0.72 -9.06 10.45
CA GLY A 97 0.01 -8.37 11.50
C GLY A 97 1.45 -8.87 11.62
N LYS A 98 1.97 -8.93 12.86
CA LYS A 98 3.36 -9.34 13.12
C LYS A 98 3.70 -10.75 12.62
N GLU A 99 2.71 -11.64 12.50
CA GLU A 99 2.89 -12.99 11.96
C GLU A 99 3.21 -13.00 10.46
N GLY A 100 2.88 -11.92 9.74
CA GLY A 100 3.26 -11.71 8.35
C GLY A 100 4.72 -11.25 8.19
N ALA A 101 5.39 -10.84 9.27
CA ALA A 101 6.82 -10.58 9.26
C ALA A 101 7.59 -11.89 9.50
N PRO A 102 8.82 -12.05 8.98
CA PRO A 102 9.65 -13.22 9.26
C PRO A 102 10.02 -13.24 10.74
N LEU A 103 9.28 -14.02 11.54
CA LEU A 103 9.56 -14.26 12.94
C LEU A 103 10.47 -15.49 13.10
N LYS A 104 11.44 -15.41 14.01
CA LYS A 104 12.06 -16.59 14.61
C LYS A 104 10.97 -17.25 15.46
N ARG A 105 10.54 -18.45 15.08
CA ARG A 105 9.51 -19.21 15.81
C ARG A 105 10.01 -19.56 17.21
N ASP A 106 9.26 -19.20 18.22
CA ASP A 106 9.31 -19.75 19.56
C ASP A 106 8.44 -21.01 19.65
N GLU A 107 8.90 -22.02 20.41
CA GLU A 107 8.36 -23.39 20.46
C GLU A 107 7.02 -23.53 21.18
N SER A 108 6.31 -22.44 21.46
CA SER A 108 5.11 -22.41 22.29
C SER A 108 3.85 -22.31 21.43
N GLY A 109 3.57 -23.40 20.70
CA GLY A 109 2.45 -23.52 19.77
C GLY A 109 1.06 -23.37 20.39
N LYS A 110 0.53 -22.15 20.38
CA LYS A 110 -0.91 -21.86 20.35
C LYS A 110 -1.17 -20.76 19.31
N GLU A 111 -1.49 -21.18 18.09
CA GLU A 111 -1.94 -20.29 17.02
C GLU A 111 -3.47 -20.14 17.10
N GLU A 112 -3.95 -19.08 17.75
CA GLU A 112 -5.30 -18.59 17.47
C GLU A 112 -5.24 -17.93 16.10
N LYS A 113 -5.77 -18.60 15.06
CA LYS A 113 -5.81 -18.04 13.69
C LYS A 113 -6.47 -16.66 13.75
N PRO A 114 -5.74 -15.56 13.50
CA PRO A 114 -6.37 -14.26 13.43
C PRO A 114 -7.38 -14.27 12.28
N ALA A 115 -8.43 -13.44 12.38
CA ALA A 115 -9.32 -13.20 11.26
C ALA A 115 -8.50 -12.66 10.09
N GLU A 116 -8.24 -13.49 9.06
CA GLU A 116 -7.47 -13.08 7.89
C GLU A 116 -8.22 -11.94 7.19
N LEU A 117 -7.62 -10.74 7.20
CA LEU A 117 -8.16 -9.59 6.48
C LEU A 117 -8.25 -9.93 4.99
N GLN A 118 -9.45 -9.85 4.42
CA GLN A 118 -9.62 -9.95 2.98
C GLN A 118 -9.15 -8.65 2.32
N LEU A 119 -7.92 -8.69 1.82
CA LEU A 119 -7.25 -7.57 1.16
C LEU A 119 -7.19 -7.80 -0.35
N LEU A 120 -7.65 -6.81 -1.11
CA LEU A 120 -7.49 -6.74 -2.56
C LEU A 120 -6.46 -5.65 -2.90
N VAL A 121 -5.44 -6.02 -3.67
CA VAL A 121 -4.37 -5.13 -4.07
C VAL A 121 -4.70 -4.42 -5.38
N VAL A 122 -4.71 -3.10 -5.40
CA VAL A 122 -4.72 -2.29 -6.62
C VAL A 122 -3.31 -1.79 -6.88
N HIS A 123 -2.60 -2.42 -7.81
CA HIS A 123 -1.26 -2.02 -8.19
C HIS A 123 -1.29 -0.98 -9.31
N LEU A 124 -0.92 0.26 -8.97
CA LEU A 124 -0.68 1.33 -9.93
C LEU A 124 0.71 1.18 -10.55
N SER A 125 0.76 0.51 -11.71
CA SER A 125 2.01 0.15 -12.38
C SER A 125 2.43 1.19 -13.43
N GLY A 126 3.72 1.43 -13.58
CA GLY A 126 4.27 2.32 -14.61
C GLY A 126 5.78 2.16 -14.72
N SER A 127 6.35 2.50 -15.87
CA SER A 127 7.80 2.48 -16.05
C SER A 127 8.48 3.58 -15.22
N PHE A 128 9.79 3.42 -14.98
CA PHE A 128 10.59 4.42 -14.29
C PHE A 128 10.49 5.79 -14.98
N GLU A 129 10.57 5.80 -16.31
CA GLU A 129 10.53 7.03 -17.13
C GLU A 129 9.20 7.76 -16.98
N VAL A 130 8.09 7.02 -16.98
CA VAL A 130 6.74 7.58 -16.80
C VAL A 130 6.59 8.19 -15.42
N ILE A 131 7.01 7.50 -14.36
CA ILE A 131 6.89 7.98 -12.98
C ILE A 131 7.84 9.15 -12.73
N SER A 132 9.09 9.05 -13.17
CA SER A 132 10.09 10.11 -13.06
C SER A 132 9.61 11.38 -13.78
N GLY A 133 9.10 11.25 -15.01
CA GLY A 133 8.52 12.35 -15.76
C GLY A 133 7.32 13.02 -15.06
N ARG A 134 6.51 12.26 -14.31
CA ARG A 134 5.41 12.82 -13.50
C ARG A 134 5.92 13.60 -12.29
N LEU A 135 6.93 13.06 -11.59
CA LEU A 135 7.54 13.71 -10.44
C LEU A 135 8.21 15.03 -10.82
N LEU A 136 8.95 15.06 -11.93
CA LEU A 136 9.61 16.28 -12.44
C LEU A 136 8.61 17.40 -12.79
N LYS A 137 7.41 17.05 -13.26
CA LYS A 137 6.35 18.02 -13.57
C LYS A 137 5.66 18.58 -12.32
N ARG A 138 5.74 17.90 -11.17
CA ARG A 138 5.16 18.38 -9.92
C ARG A 138 6.08 19.43 -9.30
N LYS A 139 5.66 20.70 -9.34
CA LYS A 139 6.32 21.77 -8.58
C LYS A 139 6.15 21.51 -7.07
N GLY A 140 7.26 21.50 -6.32
CA GLY A 140 7.23 21.53 -4.84
C GLY A 140 7.53 20.22 -4.11
N HIS A 141 7.59 19.07 -4.80
CA HIS A 141 7.98 17.79 -4.20
C HIS A 141 9.06 17.12 -5.06
N PHE A 142 10.30 17.58 -4.92
CA PHE A 142 11.43 16.92 -5.57
C PHE A 142 11.78 15.64 -4.79
N MET A 143 11.48 14.49 -5.37
CA MET A 143 12.01 13.22 -4.88
C MET A 143 13.30 12.93 -5.64
N PRO A 144 14.44 12.71 -4.96
CA PRO A 144 15.69 12.37 -5.64
C PRO A 144 15.51 11.16 -6.55
N PRO A 145 16.03 11.17 -7.80
CA PRO A 145 15.95 10.04 -8.72
C PRO A 145 16.44 8.72 -8.11
N GLU A 146 17.44 8.79 -7.25
CA GLU A 146 18.02 7.64 -6.54
C GLU A 146 17.00 7.00 -5.60
N LEU A 147 16.15 7.81 -4.95
CA LEU A 147 15.10 7.30 -4.07
C LEU A 147 14.00 6.64 -4.88
N LEU A 148 13.66 7.17 -6.06
CA LEU A 148 12.74 6.49 -6.99
C LEU A 148 13.32 5.15 -7.45
N GLN A 149 14.59 5.13 -7.85
CA GLN A 149 15.28 3.91 -8.29
C GLN A 149 15.23 2.84 -7.19
N SER A 150 15.55 3.20 -5.95
CA SER A 150 15.49 2.28 -4.82
C SER A 150 14.10 1.66 -4.59
N GLN A 151 13.03 2.39 -4.93
CA GLN A 151 11.67 1.85 -4.83
C GLN A 151 11.36 0.85 -5.94
N PHE A 152 11.84 1.09 -7.16
CA PHE A 152 11.74 0.11 -8.24
C PHE A 152 12.58 -1.14 -7.93
N ASP A 153 13.76 -0.98 -7.36
CA ASP A 153 14.62 -2.10 -6.93
C ASP A 153 13.97 -2.91 -5.78
N THR A 154 13.15 -2.26 -4.96
CA THR A 154 12.41 -2.88 -3.84
C THR A 154 11.06 -3.47 -4.27
N LEU A 155 10.52 -3.07 -5.43
CA LEU A 155 9.19 -3.46 -5.87
C LEU A 155 9.16 -4.94 -6.23
N GLU A 156 8.38 -5.70 -5.47
CA GLU A 156 7.96 -7.06 -5.77
C GLU A 156 6.50 -6.98 -6.24
N PRO A 157 6.23 -6.93 -7.57
CA PRO A 157 4.88 -6.79 -8.09
C PRO A 157 3.96 -7.89 -7.55
N PRO A 158 2.70 -7.58 -7.20
CA PRO A 158 1.77 -8.60 -6.76
C PRO A 158 1.54 -9.62 -7.88
N SER A 159 1.46 -10.89 -7.49
CA SER A 159 1.28 -12.01 -8.41
C SER A 159 0.44 -13.10 -7.74
N ALA A 160 -0.15 -14.01 -8.54
CA ALA A 160 -0.91 -15.12 -7.99
C ALA A 160 -0.03 -15.92 -6.99
N PRO A 161 -0.55 -16.29 -5.80
CA PRO A 161 -1.97 -16.34 -5.43
C PRO A 161 -2.54 -15.06 -4.77
N GLU A 162 -1.81 -13.94 -4.77
CA GLU A 162 -2.34 -12.68 -4.25
C GLU A 162 -3.56 -12.21 -5.07
N ASN A 163 -4.57 -11.65 -4.39
CA ASN A 163 -5.69 -11.01 -5.09
C ASN A 163 -5.26 -9.60 -5.50
N PHE A 164 -5.12 -9.36 -6.81
CA PHE A 164 -4.70 -8.05 -7.30
C PHE A 164 -5.39 -7.62 -8.60
N ILE A 165 -5.50 -6.31 -8.76
CA ILE A 165 -5.85 -5.59 -10.00
C ILE A 165 -4.65 -4.74 -10.36
N GLN A 166 -4.07 -4.95 -11.53
CA GLN A 166 -3.02 -4.08 -12.04
C GLN A 166 -3.61 -3.05 -12.99
N VAL A 167 -3.29 -1.76 -12.76
CA VAL A 167 -3.74 -0.66 -13.61
C VAL A 167 -2.55 0.22 -13.97
N SER A 168 -2.33 0.43 -15.27
CA SER A 168 -1.27 1.31 -15.75
C SER A 168 -1.56 2.75 -15.33
N VAL A 169 -0.55 3.41 -14.78
CA VAL A 169 -0.61 4.82 -14.42
C VAL A 169 -0.72 5.72 -15.64
N GLU A 170 -0.29 5.27 -16.84
CA GLU A 170 -0.32 6.06 -18.09
C GLU A 170 -1.72 6.49 -18.51
N LYS A 171 -2.74 5.73 -18.10
CA LYS A 171 -4.15 6.10 -18.23
C LYS A 171 -4.44 7.41 -17.48
N ASN A 172 -5.48 8.11 -17.90
CA ASN A 172 -5.95 9.25 -17.13
C ASN A 172 -6.67 8.80 -15.85
N LEU A 173 -6.86 9.72 -14.90
CA LEU A 173 -7.44 9.40 -13.60
C LEU A 173 -8.84 8.79 -13.70
N ALA A 174 -9.68 9.29 -14.62
CA ALA A 174 -11.04 8.77 -14.79
C ALA A 174 -11.03 7.31 -15.30
N GLU A 175 -10.14 6.99 -16.25
CA GLU A 175 -9.95 5.64 -16.76
C GLU A 175 -9.42 4.67 -15.71
N ILE A 176 -8.48 5.12 -14.86
CA ILE A 176 -7.95 4.32 -13.76
C ILE A 176 -9.09 3.94 -12.80
N ILE A 177 -9.87 4.93 -12.36
CA ILE A 177 -10.99 4.71 -11.44
C ILE A 177 -12.05 3.81 -12.08
N ALA A 178 -12.42 4.06 -13.34
CA ALA A 178 -13.40 3.23 -14.05
C ALA A 178 -12.95 1.76 -14.15
N THR A 179 -11.68 1.52 -14.50
CA THR A 179 -11.11 0.16 -14.58
C THR A 179 -11.22 -0.57 -13.23
N ILE A 180 -10.90 0.11 -12.14
CA ILE A 180 -10.95 -0.47 -10.79
C ILE A 180 -12.39 -0.77 -10.40
N MET A 181 -13.29 0.21 -10.56
CA MET A 181 -14.70 0.08 -10.20
C MET A 181 -15.44 -1.01 -11.00
N GLU A 182 -15.08 -1.20 -12.28
CA GLU A 182 -15.63 -2.28 -13.10
C GLU A 182 -15.18 -3.66 -12.60
N THR A 183 -13.93 -3.77 -12.14
CA THR A 183 -13.38 -5.04 -11.63
C THR A 183 -13.89 -5.39 -10.23
N LEU A 184 -14.37 -4.40 -9.46
CA LEU A 184 -14.94 -4.60 -8.12
C LEU A 184 -16.41 -5.11 -8.13
N LYS A 185 -17.09 -5.06 -9.28
CA LYS A 185 -18.48 -5.53 -9.43
C LYS A 185 -18.55 -7.04 -9.60
#